data_AF-A0A5T5ICT9-F1
#
_entry.id   AF-A0A5T5ICT9-F1
#
_cell.length_a   1.000
_cell.length_b   1.000
_cell.length_c   1.000
_cell.angle_alpha   90.00
_cell.angle_beta   90.00
_cell.angle_gamma   90.00
#
_symmetry.space_group_name_H-M   'P 1'
#
loop_
_entity.id
_entity.type
_entity.pdbx_description
1 polymer ?
#
loop_
_entity_poly.entity_id
_entity_poly.type
_entity_poly.pdbx_seq_one_letter_code
_entity_poly.pdbx_strand_id
1 'polypeptide(L)'
;MNNLIELGKKLDELTSRKTELNDLIADALFTAQNGDMAAMAQVATLKKERGDLNDLISDTESLITRLTTVEAEQRRSNRLAELNARIEHIQKLPEEVKSDLDKVDNALANLAKAWGKLIAHDNKLVELNVLIPTRIQRRKALERALYHHGLNTVFNIGEYMNPSIISSFADADATGENCRVATDKLNQEIANV
;
A
#
# COMPACT_ATOMS: atom_id res chain seq x y z
N MET A 1 -24.33 19.18 -17.76
CA MET A 1 -24.94 18.23 -18.72
C MET A 1 -26.38 18.57 -19.10
N ASN A 2 -27.33 18.76 -18.17
CA ASN A 2 -28.72 19.08 -18.54
C ASN A 2 -28.89 20.47 -19.17
N ASN A 3 -28.10 21.47 -18.76
CA ASN A 3 -28.28 22.86 -19.19
C ASN A 3 -27.95 23.11 -20.67
N LEU A 4 -26.89 22.48 -21.23
CA LEU A 4 -26.58 22.60 -22.67
C LEU A 4 -27.64 21.94 -23.54
N ILE A 5 -28.16 20.79 -23.11
CA ILE A 5 -29.23 20.08 -23.83
C ILE A 5 -30.52 20.90 -23.80
N GLU A 6 -30.86 21.50 -22.65
CA GLU A 6 -32.03 22.35 -22.51
C GLU A 6 -31.92 23.63 -23.34
N LEU A 7 -30.75 24.28 -23.35
CA LEU A 7 -30.49 25.45 -24.21
C LEU A 7 -30.54 25.09 -25.69
N GLY A 8 -30.02 23.92 -26.08
CA GLY A 8 -30.13 23.42 -27.46
C GLY A 8 -31.58 23.26 -27.90
N LYS A 9 -32.43 22.65 -27.06
CA LYS A 9 -33.88 22.54 -27.33
C LYS A 9 -34.55 23.91 -27.46
N LYS A 10 -34.22 24.85 -26.57
CA LYS A 10 -34.74 26.23 -26.67
C LYS A 10 -34.30 26.92 -27.96
N LEU A 11 -33.05 26.73 -28.37
CA LEU A 11 -32.56 27.28 -29.64
C LEU A 11 -33.33 26.70 -30.84
N ASP A 12 -33.59 25.40 -30.83
CA ASP A 12 -34.40 24.73 -31.85
C ASP A 12 -35.84 25.28 -31.89
N GLU A 13 -36.47 25.44 -30.72
CA GLU A 13 -37.81 26.03 -30.58
C GLU A 13 -37.85 27.48 -31.11
N LEU A 14 -36.88 28.31 -30.75
CA LEU A 14 -36.79 29.70 -31.24
C LEU A 14 -36.57 29.76 -32.75
N THR A 15 -35.74 28.86 -33.29
CA THR A 15 -35.48 28.75 -34.73
C THR A 15 -36.74 28.32 -35.48
N SER A 16 -37.50 27.35 -34.95
CA SER A 16 -38.79 26.95 -35.51
C SER A 16 -39.78 28.12 -35.50
N ARG A 17 -39.88 28.83 -34.37
CA ARG A 17 -40.75 30.00 -34.23
C ARG A 17 -40.41 31.11 -35.21
N LYS A 18 -39.12 31.32 -35.49
CA LYS A 18 -38.65 32.28 -36.49
C LYS A 18 -39.09 31.89 -37.89
N THR A 19 -39.13 30.60 -38.18
CA THR A 19 -39.59 30.06 -39.46
C THR A 19 -41.08 30.33 -39.64
N GLU A 20 -41.91 29.98 -38.64
CA GLU A 20 -43.34 30.30 -38.61
C GLU A 20 -43.61 31.81 -38.78
N LEU A 21 -42.80 32.64 -38.12
CA LEU A 21 -42.97 34.09 -38.19
C LEU A 21 -42.60 34.66 -39.57
N ASN A 22 -41.65 34.05 -40.28
CA ASN A 22 -41.36 34.42 -41.66
C ASN A 22 -42.54 34.08 -42.60
N ASP A 23 -43.19 32.94 -42.40
CA ASP A 23 -44.36 32.55 -43.18
C ASP A 23 -45.53 33.52 -42.92
N LEU A 24 -45.81 33.86 -41.66
CA LEU A 24 -46.82 34.85 -41.30
C LEU A 24 -46.54 36.25 -41.89
N ILE A 25 -45.27 36.67 -41.92
CA ILE A 25 -44.88 37.93 -42.56
C ILE A 25 -45.13 37.87 -44.08
N ALA A 26 -44.83 36.74 -44.72
CA ALA A 26 -45.06 36.56 -46.15
C ALA A 26 -46.56 36.64 -46.51
N ASP A 27 -47.42 35.98 -45.74
CA ASP A 27 -48.87 36.02 -45.92
C ASP A 27 -49.46 37.42 -45.68
N ALA A 28 -48.99 38.11 -44.63
CA ALA A 28 -49.40 39.48 -44.33
C ALA A 28 -48.92 40.49 -45.40
N LEU A 29 -47.74 40.26 -45.99
CA LEU A 29 -47.25 41.07 -47.12
C LEU A 29 -48.09 40.85 -48.38
N PHE A 30 -48.48 39.60 -48.67
CA PHE A 30 -49.32 39.28 -49.82
C PHE A 30 -50.70 39.95 -49.73
N THR A 31 -51.33 39.92 -48.56
CA THR A 31 -52.61 40.58 -48.30
C THR A 31 -52.51 42.11 -48.34
N ALA A 32 -51.44 42.68 -47.78
CA ALA A 32 -51.16 44.11 -47.85
C ALA A 32 -50.96 44.62 -49.30
N GLN A 33 -50.33 43.83 -50.16
CA GLN A 33 -50.17 44.15 -51.59
C GLN A 33 -51.50 44.20 -52.35
N ASN A 34 -52.54 43.52 -51.84
CA ASN A 34 -53.90 43.56 -52.39
C ASN A 34 -54.74 44.75 -51.87
N GLY A 35 -54.12 45.71 -51.17
CA GLY A 35 -54.75 46.98 -50.80
C GLY A 35 -55.29 47.06 -49.37
N ASP A 36 -55.03 46.06 -48.52
CA ASP A 36 -55.44 46.10 -47.11
C ASP A 36 -54.42 46.86 -46.25
N MET A 37 -54.81 48.05 -45.78
CA MET A 37 -53.98 48.88 -44.89
C MET A 37 -53.80 48.29 -43.48
N ALA A 38 -54.72 47.44 -43.00
CA ALA A 38 -54.58 46.78 -41.70
C ALA A 38 -53.45 45.71 -41.75
N ALA A 39 -53.34 45.00 -42.88
CA ALA A 39 -52.27 44.04 -43.11
C ALA A 39 -50.87 44.70 -43.11
N MET A 40 -50.72 45.94 -43.60
CA MET A 40 -49.45 46.66 -43.53
C MET A 40 -49.00 46.96 -42.09
N ALA A 41 -49.92 47.35 -41.20
CA ALA A 41 -49.61 47.58 -39.80
C ALA A 41 -49.21 46.27 -39.08
N GLN A 42 -49.85 45.16 -39.44
CA GLN A 42 -49.52 43.83 -38.94
C GLN A 42 -48.11 43.39 -39.38
N VAL A 43 -47.72 43.63 -40.65
CA VAL A 43 -46.36 43.35 -41.14
C VAL A 43 -45.29 44.08 -40.33
N ALA A 44 -45.51 45.36 -40.00
CA ALA A 44 -44.55 46.12 -39.20
C ALA A 44 -44.36 45.52 -37.81
N THR A 45 -45.45 45.07 -37.18
CA THR A 45 -45.44 44.41 -35.86
C THR A 45 -44.71 43.07 -35.93
N LEU A 46 -45.04 42.21 -36.89
CA LEU A 46 -44.40 40.90 -37.05
C LEU A 46 -42.90 41.03 -37.39
N LYS A 47 -42.50 42.04 -38.19
CA LYS A 47 -41.08 42.31 -38.46
C LYS A 47 -40.32 42.72 -37.20
N LYS A 48 -40.95 43.48 -36.31
CA LYS A 48 -40.36 43.84 -35.01
C LYS A 48 -40.18 42.60 -34.14
N GLU A 49 -41.22 41.78 -33.99
CA GLU A 49 -41.15 40.52 -33.25
C GLU A 49 -40.06 39.59 -33.80
N ARG A 50 -39.85 39.57 -35.13
CA ARG A 50 -38.77 38.80 -35.74
C ARG A 50 -37.39 39.36 -35.41
N GLY A 51 -37.27 40.68 -35.28
CA GLY A 51 -36.06 41.33 -34.80
C GLY A 51 -35.73 40.87 -33.38
N ASP A 52 -36.69 41.01 -32.46
CA ASP A 52 -36.55 40.60 -31.06
C ASP A 52 -36.21 39.10 -30.95
N LEU A 53 -36.81 38.26 -31.80
CA LEU A 53 -36.53 36.82 -31.86
C LEU A 53 -35.13 36.49 -32.39
N ASN A 54 -34.60 37.26 -33.35
CA ASN A 54 -33.22 37.08 -33.82
C ASN A 54 -32.21 37.40 -32.72
N ASP A 55 -32.47 38.46 -31.94
CA ASP A 55 -31.62 38.83 -30.81
C ASP A 55 -31.60 37.71 -29.76
N LEU A 56 -32.77 37.15 -29.45
CA LEU A 56 -32.90 36.05 -28.49
C LEU A 56 -32.19 34.76 -28.97
N ILE A 57 -32.24 34.46 -30.27
CA ILE A 57 -31.50 33.34 -30.89
C ILE A 57 -29.99 33.59 -30.72
N SER A 58 -29.51 34.78 -31.05
CA SER A 58 -28.09 35.13 -30.96
C SER A 58 -27.58 35.05 -29.52
N ASP A 59 -28.37 35.54 -28.55
CA ASP A 59 -28.05 35.44 -27.13
C ASP A 59 -27.99 33.98 -26.66
N THR A 60 -28.91 33.14 -27.14
CA THR A 60 -28.95 31.71 -26.80
C THR A 60 -27.73 30.96 -27.37
N GLU A 61 -27.34 31.24 -28.61
CA GLU A 61 -26.12 30.69 -29.24
C GLU A 61 -24.84 31.11 -28.48
N SER A 62 -24.79 32.37 -28.07
CA SER A 62 -23.70 32.91 -27.25
C SER A 62 -23.61 32.20 -25.88
N LEU A 63 -24.76 31.99 -25.23
CA LEU A 63 -24.83 31.25 -23.96
C LEU A 63 -24.39 29.79 -24.12
N ILE A 64 -24.79 29.10 -25.19
CA ILE A 64 -24.37 27.73 -25.47
C ILE A 64 -22.84 27.67 -25.62
N THR A 65 -22.25 28.61 -26.36
CA THR A 65 -20.80 28.65 -26.56
C THR A 65 -20.06 28.89 -25.24
N ARG A 66 -20.51 29.88 -24.45
CA ARG A 66 -19.93 30.17 -23.13
C ARG A 66 -20.03 28.99 -22.18
N LEU A 67 -21.19 28.36 -22.11
CA LEU A 67 -21.42 27.21 -21.23
C LEU A 67 -20.58 26.00 -21.65
N THR A 68 -20.37 25.80 -22.95
CA THR A 68 -19.48 24.75 -23.48
C THR A 68 -18.05 24.96 -23.01
N THR A 69 -17.54 26.19 -23.06
CA THR A 69 -16.21 26.54 -22.55
C THR A 69 -16.11 26.31 -21.05
N VAL A 70 -17.10 26.75 -20.27
CA VAL A 70 -17.11 26.55 -18.81
C VAL A 70 -17.16 25.05 -18.46
N GLU A 71 -17.95 24.24 -19.15
CA GLU A 71 -17.96 22.78 -18.91
C GLU A 71 -16.61 22.14 -19.25
N ALA A 72 -15.92 22.61 -20.30
CA ALA A 72 -14.58 22.13 -20.65
C ALA A 72 -13.52 22.51 -19.59
N GLU A 73 -13.57 23.75 -19.09
CA GLU A 73 -12.70 24.22 -18.00
C GLU A 73 -12.97 23.46 -16.70
N GLN A 74 -14.23 23.18 -16.37
CA GLN A 74 -14.58 22.38 -15.21
C GLN A 74 -14.00 20.96 -15.30
N ARG A 75 -14.07 20.32 -16.47
CA ARG A 75 -13.45 19.00 -16.68
C ARG A 75 -11.93 19.06 -16.49
N ARG A 76 -11.28 20.12 -16.99
CA ARG A 76 -9.84 20.34 -16.79
C ARG A 76 -9.50 20.53 -15.31
N SER A 77 -10.30 21.31 -14.58
CA SER A 77 -10.14 21.52 -13.15
C SER A 77 -10.27 20.22 -12.35
N ASN A 78 -11.29 19.40 -12.64
CA ASN A 78 -11.48 18.10 -12.00
C ASN A 78 -10.27 17.17 -12.24
N ARG A 79 -9.73 17.17 -13.46
CA ARG A 79 -8.53 16.38 -13.78
C ARG A 79 -7.28 16.88 -13.05
N LEU A 80 -7.13 18.19 -12.86
CA LEU A 80 -6.04 18.76 -12.07
C LEU A 80 -6.15 18.36 -10.59
N ALA A 81 -7.37 18.35 -10.03
CA ALA A 81 -7.60 17.92 -8.66
C ALA A 81 -7.22 16.43 -8.46
N GLU A 82 -7.58 15.56 -9.40
CA GLU A 82 -7.18 14.14 -9.37
C GLU A 82 -5.65 13.98 -9.45
N LEU A 83 -5.00 14.72 -10.35
CA LEU A 83 -3.53 14.69 -10.46
C LEU A 83 -2.85 15.18 -9.19
N ASN A 84 -3.37 16.23 -8.55
CA ASN A 84 -2.84 16.71 -7.27
C ASN A 84 -2.96 15.66 -6.17
N ALA A 85 -4.10 14.97 -6.06
CA ALA A 85 -4.27 13.87 -5.10
C ALA A 85 -3.27 12.72 -5.35
N ARG A 86 -2.98 12.40 -6.62
CA ARG A 86 -1.96 11.40 -6.97
C ARG A 86 -0.55 11.87 -6.62
N ILE A 87 -0.24 13.15 -6.82
CA ILE A 87 1.05 13.74 -6.44
C ILE A 87 1.23 13.66 -4.91
N GLU A 88 0.21 14.02 -4.13
CA GLU A 88 0.24 13.92 -2.67
C GLU A 88 0.49 12.47 -2.20
N HIS A 89 -0.14 11.49 -2.85
CA HIS A 89 0.13 10.08 -2.55
C HIS A 89 1.58 9.70 -2.86
N ILE A 90 2.11 10.10 -4.02
CA ILE A 90 3.51 9.81 -4.40
C ILE A 90 4.49 10.47 -3.41
N GLN A 91 4.17 11.65 -2.89
CA GLN A 91 4.99 12.35 -1.89
C GLN A 91 5.08 11.61 -0.54
N LYS A 92 4.11 10.75 -0.22
CA LYS A 92 4.13 9.92 1.00
C LYS A 92 4.90 8.61 0.85
N LEU A 93 5.07 8.11 -0.37
CA LEU A 93 5.80 6.85 -0.63
C LEU A 93 7.22 6.82 -0.03
N PRO A 94 8.04 7.90 -0.08
CA PRO A 94 9.35 7.91 0.55
C PRO A 94 9.31 7.67 2.06
N GLU A 95 8.30 8.20 2.76
CA GLU A 95 8.13 7.99 4.21
C GLU A 95 7.72 6.56 4.52
N GLU A 96 6.81 5.99 3.72
CA GLU A 96 6.41 4.58 3.84
C GLU A 96 7.58 3.63 3.58
N VAL A 97 8.33 3.85 2.48
CA VAL A 97 9.52 3.08 2.15
C VAL A 97 10.58 3.20 3.24
N LYS A 98 10.79 4.40 3.80
CA LYS A 98 11.72 4.59 4.91
C LYS A 98 11.29 3.80 6.13
N SER A 99 10.00 3.82 6.48
CA SER A 99 9.48 3.04 7.61
C SER A 99 9.67 1.53 7.40
N ASP A 100 9.52 1.03 6.17
CA ASP A 100 9.72 -0.38 5.87
C ASP A 100 11.21 -0.77 5.89
N LEU A 101 12.10 0.10 5.41
CA LEU A 101 13.55 -0.08 5.54
C LEU A 101 13.96 -0.16 7.02
N ASP A 102 13.43 0.72 7.88
CA ASP A 102 13.72 0.69 9.32
C ASP A 102 13.29 -0.65 9.97
N LYS A 103 12.18 -1.25 9.50
CA LYS A 103 11.75 -2.58 9.97
C LYS A 103 12.71 -3.68 9.50
N VAL A 104 13.16 -3.62 8.25
CA VAL A 104 14.12 -4.58 7.69
C VAL A 104 15.45 -4.50 8.44
N ASP A 105 15.95 -3.30 8.72
CA ASP A 105 17.19 -3.10 9.48
C ASP A 105 17.09 -3.68 10.91
N ASN A 106 15.95 -3.48 11.58
CA ASN A 106 15.69 -4.09 12.88
C ASN A 106 15.65 -5.63 12.82
N ALA A 107 15.03 -6.20 11.79
CA ALA A 107 15.00 -7.65 11.57
C ALA A 107 16.40 -8.21 11.33
N LEU A 108 17.20 -7.55 10.49
CA LEU A 108 18.59 -7.92 10.22
C LEU A 108 19.46 -7.84 11.49
N ALA A 109 19.28 -6.79 12.31
CA ALA A 109 19.97 -6.66 13.58
C ALA A 109 19.64 -7.80 14.55
N ASN A 110 18.37 -8.23 14.60
CA ASN A 110 17.96 -9.37 15.42
C ASN A 110 18.54 -10.70 14.89
N LEU A 111 18.54 -10.90 13.58
CA LEU A 111 19.15 -12.07 12.94
C LEU A 111 20.66 -12.13 13.24
N ALA A 112 21.37 -11.00 13.12
CA ALA A 112 22.80 -10.92 13.44
C ALA A 112 23.09 -11.31 14.90
N LYS A 113 22.25 -10.88 15.86
CA LYS A 113 22.36 -11.30 17.27
C LYS A 113 22.13 -12.80 17.44
N ALA A 114 21.13 -13.36 16.77
CA ALA A 114 20.84 -14.79 16.81
C ALA A 114 22.01 -15.62 16.24
N TRP A 115 22.58 -15.19 15.11
CA TRP A 115 23.79 -15.79 14.53
C TRP A 115 24.98 -15.74 15.49
N GLY A 116 25.22 -14.61 16.16
CA GLY A 116 26.27 -14.49 17.18
C GLY A 116 26.11 -15.48 18.33
N LYS A 117 24.87 -15.69 18.81
CA LYS A 117 24.57 -16.73 19.81
C LYS A 117 24.88 -18.13 19.27
N LEU A 118 24.46 -18.43 18.05
CA LEU A 118 24.67 -19.76 17.44
C LEU A 118 26.15 -20.11 17.33
N ILE A 119 26.99 -19.18 16.88
CA ILE A 119 28.44 -19.36 16.79
C ILE A 119 29.05 -19.63 18.18
N ALA A 120 28.61 -18.91 19.21
CA ALA A 120 29.08 -19.13 20.57
C ALA A 120 28.70 -20.53 21.10
N HIS A 121 27.51 -21.01 20.77
CA HIS A 121 27.07 -22.38 21.09
C HIS A 121 27.90 -23.44 20.35
N ASP A 122 28.19 -23.24 19.06
CA ASP A 122 28.97 -24.18 18.25
C ASP A 122 30.42 -24.30 18.78
N ASN A 123 31.06 -23.18 19.11
CA ASN A 123 32.38 -23.18 19.75
C ASN A 123 32.40 -23.97 21.07
N LYS A 124 31.35 -23.83 21.88
CA LYS A 124 31.20 -24.56 23.14
C LYS A 124 30.99 -26.07 22.92
N LEU A 125 30.26 -26.45 21.89
CA LEU A 125 30.10 -27.84 21.48
C LEU A 125 31.43 -28.46 21.05
N VAL A 126 32.22 -27.75 20.24
CA VAL A 126 33.56 -28.18 19.83
C VAL A 126 34.47 -28.39 21.05
N GLU A 127 34.48 -27.45 22.00
CA GLU A 127 35.26 -27.57 23.23
C GLU A 127 34.88 -28.81 24.06
N LEU A 128 33.57 -29.04 24.25
CA LEU A 128 33.06 -30.21 24.96
C LEU A 128 33.40 -31.52 24.23
N ASN A 129 33.30 -31.54 22.91
CA ASN A 129 33.60 -32.72 22.09
C ASN A 129 35.09 -33.10 22.10
N VAL A 130 36.00 -32.16 22.42
CA VAL A 130 37.42 -32.46 22.65
C VAL A 130 37.67 -32.91 24.10
N LEU A 131 37.05 -32.24 25.07
CA LEU A 131 37.28 -32.52 26.50
C LEU A 131 36.70 -33.86 26.95
N ILE A 132 35.50 -34.22 26.46
CA ILE A 132 34.79 -35.44 26.89
C ILE A 132 35.57 -36.72 26.52
N PRO A 133 36.00 -36.94 25.27
CA PRO A 133 36.80 -38.13 24.90
C PRO A 133 38.12 -38.20 25.69
N THR A 134 38.77 -37.06 25.90
CA THR A 134 40.04 -36.97 26.65
C THR A 134 39.84 -37.36 28.12
N ARG A 135 38.74 -36.92 28.76
CA ARG A 135 38.38 -37.33 30.12
C ARG A 135 38.03 -38.82 30.20
N ILE A 136 37.31 -39.37 29.23
CA ILE A 136 36.99 -40.81 29.15
C ILE A 136 38.26 -41.66 28.99
N GLN A 137 39.21 -41.23 28.16
CA GLN A 137 40.49 -41.92 27.99
C GLN A 137 41.32 -41.90 29.29
N ARG A 138 41.38 -40.76 29.98
CA ARG A 138 42.03 -40.65 31.30
C ARG A 138 41.37 -41.56 32.33
N ARG A 139 40.04 -41.64 32.36
CA ARG A 139 39.27 -42.59 33.20
C ARG A 139 39.68 -44.04 32.94
N LYS A 140 39.66 -44.48 31.67
CA LYS A 140 40.06 -45.85 31.29
C LYS A 140 41.53 -46.16 31.58
N ALA A 141 42.41 -45.15 31.54
CA ALA A 141 43.82 -45.31 31.91
C ALA A 141 43.99 -45.48 33.42
N LEU A 142 43.26 -44.68 34.21
CA LEU A 142 43.25 -44.77 35.68
C LEU A 142 42.67 -46.10 36.17
N GLU A 143 41.53 -46.53 35.62
CA GLU A 143 40.90 -47.83 35.93
C GLU A 143 41.89 -48.99 35.65
N ARG A 144 42.60 -48.94 34.52
CA ARG A 144 43.64 -49.93 34.20
C ARG A 144 44.82 -49.91 35.17
N ALA A 145 45.31 -48.72 35.54
CA ALA A 145 46.41 -48.59 36.50
C ALA A 145 46.03 -49.15 37.88
N LEU A 146 44.83 -48.84 38.37
CA LEU A 146 44.31 -49.35 39.65
C LEU A 146 44.13 -50.87 39.64
N TYR A 147 43.68 -51.43 38.51
CA TYR A 147 43.60 -52.87 38.30
C TYR A 147 44.97 -53.55 38.37
N HIS A 148 45.98 -53.00 37.70
CA HIS A 148 47.34 -53.55 37.67
C HIS A 148 48.05 -53.51 39.02
N HIS A 149 47.69 -52.57 39.90
CA HIS A 149 48.23 -52.49 41.26
C HIS A 149 47.45 -53.32 42.30
N GLY A 150 46.50 -54.17 41.88
CA GLY A 150 45.79 -55.08 42.77
C GLY A 150 44.77 -54.41 43.70
N LEU A 151 44.43 -53.14 43.47
CA LEU A 151 43.49 -52.36 44.28
C LEU A 151 42.02 -52.55 43.88
N ASN A 152 41.75 -53.53 43.01
CA ASN A 152 40.47 -53.68 42.33
C ASN A 152 39.33 -54.22 43.22
N THR A 153 39.65 -54.67 44.44
CA THR A 153 38.69 -55.22 45.42
C THR A 153 38.38 -54.30 46.60
N VAL A 154 39.01 -53.12 46.70
CA VAL A 154 38.81 -52.19 47.84
C VAL A 154 37.86 -51.03 47.51
N PHE A 155 37.52 -50.80 46.24
CA PHE A 155 36.72 -49.65 45.86
C PHE A 155 35.41 -50.08 45.20
N ASN A 156 34.30 -50.01 45.94
CA ASN A 156 33.03 -49.58 45.38
C ASN A 156 33.29 -48.16 44.83
N ILE A 157 33.60 -48.08 43.53
CA ILE A 157 34.20 -46.91 42.87
C ILE A 157 33.32 -45.64 42.98
N GLY A 158 32.04 -45.76 43.37
CA GLY A 158 31.16 -44.60 43.62
C GLY A 158 31.38 -43.87 44.95
N GLU A 159 31.86 -44.53 46.01
CA GLU A 159 31.81 -43.95 47.38
C GLU A 159 33.14 -43.39 47.89
N TYR A 160 34.27 -43.71 47.26
CA TYR A 160 35.60 -43.25 47.69
C TYR A 160 36.44 -42.61 46.57
N MET A 161 35.82 -42.13 45.51
CA MET A 161 36.51 -41.16 44.66
C MET A 161 36.70 -39.86 45.45
N ASN A 162 37.87 -39.23 45.30
CA ASN A 162 38.13 -37.89 45.82
C ASN A 162 36.92 -36.98 45.48
N PRO A 163 36.33 -36.25 46.45
CA PRO A 163 35.15 -35.43 46.22
C PRO A 163 35.28 -34.49 45.01
N SER A 164 36.50 -34.03 44.70
CA SER A 164 36.80 -33.20 43.52
C SER A 164 36.61 -33.93 42.18
N ILE A 165 36.76 -35.25 42.15
CA ILE A 165 36.57 -36.10 40.97
C ILE A 165 35.09 -36.42 40.79
N ILE A 166 34.38 -36.79 41.88
CA ILE A 166 32.92 -37.02 41.86
C ILE A 166 32.17 -35.73 41.49
N SER A 167 32.55 -34.58 42.06
CA SER A 167 31.95 -33.30 41.71
C SER A 167 32.19 -32.99 40.23
N SER A 168 33.39 -33.23 39.70
CA SER A 168 33.68 -33.01 38.26
C SER A 168 32.85 -33.89 37.31
N PHE A 169 32.36 -35.04 37.79
CA PHE A 169 31.49 -35.94 37.03
C PHE A 169 30.03 -35.51 37.08
N ALA A 170 29.52 -35.14 38.26
CA ALA A 170 28.19 -34.53 38.39
C ALA A 170 28.11 -33.19 37.63
N ASP A 171 29.18 -32.40 37.65
CA ASP A 171 29.31 -31.16 36.88
C ASP A 171 29.34 -31.43 35.38
N ALA A 172 29.96 -32.52 34.91
CA ALA A 172 29.98 -32.88 33.50
C ALA A 172 28.59 -33.34 32.99
N ASP A 173 27.88 -34.16 33.77
CA ASP A 173 26.52 -34.60 33.43
C ASP A 173 25.53 -33.42 33.49
N ALA A 174 25.63 -32.56 34.51
CA ALA A 174 24.85 -31.33 34.60
C ALA A 174 25.17 -30.36 33.47
N THR A 175 26.43 -30.28 33.02
CA THR A 175 26.83 -29.44 31.89
C THR A 175 26.28 -29.99 30.56
N GLY A 176 26.27 -31.31 30.38
CA GLY A 176 25.65 -31.96 29.23
C GLY A 176 24.13 -31.68 29.15
N GLU A 177 23.44 -31.82 30.27
CA GLU A 177 22.00 -31.55 30.35
C GLU A 177 21.69 -30.05 30.18
N ASN A 178 22.50 -29.17 30.75
CA ASN A 178 22.38 -27.71 30.54
C ASN A 178 22.62 -27.32 29.08
N CYS A 179 23.57 -27.95 28.39
CA CYS A 179 23.79 -27.75 26.96
C CYS A 179 22.61 -28.25 26.12
N ARG A 180 22.00 -29.39 26.48
CA ARG A 180 20.79 -29.91 25.83
C ARG A 180 19.61 -28.95 25.99
N VAL A 181 19.32 -28.51 27.22
CA VAL A 181 18.24 -27.56 27.52
C VAL A 181 18.46 -26.21 26.84
N ALA A 182 19.70 -25.72 26.79
CA ALA A 182 20.01 -24.47 26.08
C ALA A 182 19.83 -24.59 24.57
N THR A 183 20.16 -25.75 23.99
CA THR A 183 19.94 -26.04 22.56
C THR A 183 18.44 -26.14 22.24
N ASP A 184 17.65 -26.81 23.10
CA ASP A 184 16.20 -26.91 22.93
C ASP A 184 15.52 -25.52 23.01
N LYS A 185 15.95 -24.66 23.95
CA LYS A 185 15.48 -23.27 24.03
C LYS A 185 15.86 -22.44 22.80
N LEU A 186 17.08 -22.59 22.29
CA LEU A 186 17.53 -21.88 21.09
C LEU A 186 16.69 -22.28 19.88
N ASN A 187 16.39 -23.57 19.72
CA ASN A 187 15.53 -24.09 18.65
C ASN A 187 14.09 -23.56 18.76
N GLN A 188 13.57 -23.41 19.98
CA GLN A 188 12.26 -22.78 20.22
C GLN A 188 12.25 -21.28 19.91
N GLU A 189 13.32 -20.55 20.25
CA GLU A 189 13.44 -19.12 19.91
C GLU A 189 13.54 -18.93 18.38
N ILE A 190 14.26 -19.79 17.67
CA ILE A 190 14.37 -19.76 16.20
C ILE A 190 13.02 -20.06 15.53
N ALA A 191 12.22 -20.98 16.08
CA ALA A 191 10.91 -21.33 15.52
C ALA A 191 9.83 -20.24 15.70
N ASN A 192 10.07 -19.27 16.58
CA ASN A 192 9.13 -18.18 16.91
C ASN A 192 9.48 -16.83 16.27
N VAL A 193 10.53 -16.79 15.43
CA VAL A 193 10.89 -15.64 14.57
C VAL A 193 10.33 -15.85 13.17
#